data_AF-T2IU55-F1
#
_entry.id   AF-T2IU55-F1
#
_cell.length_a   1.000
_cell.length_b   1.000
_cell.length_c   1.000
_cell.angle_alpha   90.00
_cell.angle_beta   90.00
_cell.angle_gamma   90.00
#
_symmetry.space_group_name_H-M   'P 1'
#
loop_
_entity.id
_entity.type
_entity.pdbx_description
1 polymer ?
#
loop_
_entity_poly.entity_id
_entity_poly.type
_entity_poly.pdbx_seq_one_letter_code
_entity_poly.pdbx_strand_id
1 'polypeptide(L)'
;MAENFDDVVIDGAGGLAEMQRVILLVADLVFIPIQPSAPDLLASEEIINSVRRVRRVRNGSPLAYSFLNRTVSNTLLNREAKTALKNYQDVPLLKTEIPQRQIIADLMGQNSTLWDLKSKIARQMEKCYCQLFEEVSIG
;
A
#
# COMPACT_ATOMS: atom_id res chain seq x y z
N MET A 1 -8.74 4.77 24.02
CA MET A 1 -9.28 3.69 23.15
C MET A 1 -8.19 3.11 22.27
N ALA A 2 -7.38 3.94 21.57
CA ALA A 2 -6.17 3.47 20.89
C ALA A 2 -5.09 2.92 21.85
N GLU A 3 -5.00 3.47 23.07
CA GLU A 3 -4.04 3.08 24.12
C GLU A 3 -4.10 1.61 24.58
N ASN A 4 -5.12 0.85 24.15
CA ASN A 4 -5.29 -0.56 24.50
C ASN A 4 -4.93 -1.52 23.35
N PHE A 5 -4.40 -1.01 22.25
CA PHE A 5 -4.01 -1.81 21.08
C PHE A 5 -2.53 -1.59 20.79
N ASP A 6 -1.85 -2.66 20.39
CA ASP A 6 -0.45 -2.59 19.96
C ASP A 6 -0.32 -1.85 18.62
N ASP A 7 -1.31 -2.03 17.73
CA ASP A 7 -1.34 -1.43 16.39
C ASP A 7 -2.75 -0.90 16.05
N VAL A 8 -2.81 0.20 15.28
CA VAL A 8 -4.05 0.78 14.76
C VAL A 8 -3.95 0.95 13.25
N VAL A 9 -4.86 0.31 12.52
CA VAL A 9 -4.93 0.44 11.05
C VAL A 9 -5.93 1.53 10.69
N ILE A 10 -5.47 2.53 9.92
CA ILE A 10 -6.31 3.59 9.37
C ILE A 10 -6.45 3.37 7.87
N ASP A 11 -7.66 3.08 7.40
CA ASP A 11 -7.94 3.00 5.96
C ASP A 11 -8.16 4.41 5.39
N GLY A 12 -7.24 4.84 4.52
CA GLY A 12 -7.31 6.13 3.84
C GLY A 12 -8.22 6.05 2.62
N ALA A 13 -9.53 6.21 2.81
CA ALA A 13 -10.47 6.30 1.70
C ALA A 13 -10.04 7.41 0.71
N GLY A 14 -9.87 7.05 -0.57
CA GLY A 14 -9.45 7.98 -1.61
C GLY A 14 -10.46 9.11 -1.85
N GLY A 15 -9.97 10.33 -2.11
CA GLY A 15 -10.80 11.43 -2.61
C GLY A 15 -10.87 12.68 -1.74
N LEU A 16 -10.41 12.65 -0.48
CA LEU A 16 -10.34 13.84 0.37
C LEU A 16 -8.88 14.16 0.77
N ALA A 17 -8.31 15.20 0.18
CA ALA A 17 -6.94 15.64 0.44
C ALA A 17 -6.69 15.96 1.93
N GLU A 18 -7.68 16.52 2.63
CA GLU A 18 -7.57 16.84 4.05
C GLU A 18 -7.51 15.59 4.93
N MET A 19 -8.32 14.57 4.63
CA MET A 19 -8.28 13.31 5.39
C MET A 19 -6.95 12.59 5.22
N GLN A 20 -6.42 12.54 4.00
CA GLN A 20 -5.10 11.97 3.72
C GLN A 20 -4.00 12.68 4.52
N ARG A 21 -4.03 14.01 4.60
CA ARG A 21 -3.06 14.79 5.39
C ARG A 21 -3.15 14.47 6.87
N VAL A 22 -4.37 14.38 7.43
CA VAL A 22 -4.56 14.01 8.85
C VAL A 22 -3.99 12.62 9.12
N ILE A 23 -4.27 11.63 8.25
CA ILE A 23 -3.73 10.27 8.39
C ILE A 23 -2.21 10.30 8.40
N LEU A 24 -1.58 10.99 7.43
CA LEU A 24 -0.12 11.12 7.37
C LEU A 24 0.46 11.83 8.61
N LEU A 25 -0.28 12.78 9.20
CA LEU A 25 0.15 13.52 10.39
C LEU A 25 0.15 12.68 11.67
N VAL A 26 -0.60 11.57 11.72
CA VAL A 26 -0.71 10.73 12.92
C VAL A 26 -0.08 9.35 12.76
N ALA A 27 0.05 8.83 11.53
CA ALA A 27 0.61 7.52 11.28
C ALA A 27 2.11 7.46 11.58
N ASP A 28 2.61 6.30 12.01
CA ASP A 28 4.06 6.05 12.10
C ASP A 28 4.60 5.36 10.84
N LEU A 29 3.75 4.52 10.24
CA LEU A 29 4.03 3.75 9.03
C LEU A 29 2.87 3.89 8.03
N VAL A 30 3.21 4.08 6.76
CA VAL A 30 2.25 4.27 5.67
C VAL A 30 2.58 3.34 4.50
N PHE A 31 1.59 2.55 4.08
CA PHE A 31 1.64 1.81 2.82
C PHE A 31 0.81 2.52 1.77
N ILE A 32 1.41 2.77 0.60
CA ILE A 32 0.76 3.45 -0.53
C ILE A 32 0.52 2.41 -1.64
N PRO A 33 -0.71 1.86 -1.74
CA PRO A 33 -1.06 0.95 -2.84
C PRO A 33 -1.17 1.71 -4.15
N ILE A 34 -0.49 1.25 -5.19
CA ILE A 34 -0.50 1.88 -6.52
C ILE A 34 -0.84 0.82 -7.56
N GLN A 35 -1.87 1.03 -8.38
CA GLN A 35 -2.07 0.14 -9.53
C GLN A 35 -1.08 0.50 -10.65
N PRO A 36 -0.66 -0.46 -11.49
CA PRO A 36 0.28 -0.18 -12.58
C PRO A 36 -0.22 0.82 -13.66
N SER A 37 -1.43 1.33 -13.55
CA SER A 37 -2.03 2.19 -14.57
C SER A 37 -1.41 3.60 -14.58
N ALA A 38 -1.39 4.26 -15.74
CA ALA A 38 -0.83 5.61 -15.84
C ALA A 38 -1.53 6.65 -14.95
N PRO A 39 -2.88 6.71 -14.85
CA PRO A 39 -3.56 7.57 -13.89
C PRO A 39 -3.15 7.32 -12.43
N ASP A 40 -3.01 6.06 -12.02
CA ASP A 40 -2.61 5.70 -10.66
C ASP A 40 -1.17 6.14 -10.35
N LEU A 41 -0.25 6.01 -11.31
CA LEU A 41 1.12 6.50 -11.16
C LEU A 41 1.17 8.02 -10.99
N LEU A 42 0.38 8.77 -11.77
CA LEU A 42 0.27 10.23 -11.65
C LEU A 42 -0.31 10.63 -10.28
N ALA A 43 -1.38 9.97 -9.84
CA ALA A 43 -1.97 10.22 -8.53
C ALA A 43 -0.99 9.90 -7.38
N SER A 44 -0.16 8.87 -7.55
CA SER A 44 0.82 8.49 -6.53
C SER A 44 1.87 9.58 -6.28
N GLU A 45 2.22 10.39 -7.29
CA GLU A 45 3.17 11.48 -7.13
C GLU A 45 2.65 12.55 -6.15
N GLU A 46 1.35 12.84 -6.17
CA GLU A 46 0.74 13.78 -5.23
C GLU A 46 0.78 13.26 -3.78
N ILE A 47 0.54 11.95 -3.59
CA ILE A 47 0.63 11.31 -2.28
C ILE A 47 2.07 11.33 -1.77
N ILE A 48 3.05 10.97 -2.61
CA ILE A 48 4.47 11.01 -2.27
C ILE A 48 4.90 12.44 -1.89
N ASN A 49 4.45 13.44 -2.65
CA ASN A 49 4.69 14.84 -2.31
C ASN A 49 4.05 15.24 -0.97
N SER A 50 2.88 14.69 -0.64
CA SER A 50 2.22 14.91 0.65
C SER A 50 3.01 14.29 1.80
N VAL A 51 3.54 13.07 1.63
CA VAL A 51 4.47 12.46 2.60
C VAL A 51 5.69 13.36 2.84
N ARG A 52 6.32 13.87 1.77
CA ARG A 52 7.47 14.80 1.89
C ARG A 52 7.15 16.06 2.68
N ARG A 53 5.95 16.64 2.47
CA ARG A 53 5.51 17.83 3.21
C ARG A 53 5.30 17.51 4.69
N VAL A 54 4.66 16.38 5.00
CA VAL A 54 4.40 15.96 6.38
C VAL A 54 5.70 15.64 7.12
N ARG A 55 6.64 14.92 6.49
CA ARG A 55 7.96 14.63 7.08
C ARG A 55 8.75 15.87 7.47
N ARG A 56 8.63 16.96 6.70
CA ARG A 56 9.26 18.24 7.06
C ARG A 56 8.71 18.83 8.36
N VAL A 57 7.43 18.59 8.67
CA VAL A 57 6.78 19.06 9.91
C VAL A 57 6.96 18.07 11.05
N ARG A 58 7.05 16.77 10.75
CA ARG A 58 7.15 15.67 11.72
C ARG A 58 8.57 15.08 11.84
N ASN A 59 9.59 15.89 11.56
CA ASN A 59 11.01 15.51 11.72
C ASN A 59 11.39 14.15 11.10
N GLY A 60 10.89 13.87 9.88
CA GLY A 60 11.20 12.65 9.13
C GLY A 60 10.12 11.56 9.19
N SER A 61 9.12 11.66 10.06
CA SER A 61 7.97 10.73 10.14
C SER A 61 6.82 11.14 9.19
N PRO A 62 6.03 10.21 8.60
CA PRO A 62 6.05 8.75 8.78
C PRO A 62 7.05 8.00 7.90
N LEU A 63 7.42 6.79 8.29
CA LEU A 63 7.97 5.80 7.36
C LEU A 63 6.90 5.50 6.30
N ALA A 64 7.28 5.51 5.04
CA ALA A 64 6.33 5.37 3.94
C ALA A 64 6.92 4.54 2.82
N TYR A 65 6.14 3.59 2.35
CA TYR A 65 6.52 2.65 1.31
C TYR A 65 5.41 2.56 0.27
N SER A 66 5.80 2.40 -0.98
CA SER A 66 4.86 2.13 -2.06
C SER A 66 4.89 0.64 -2.40
N PHE A 67 3.77 0.10 -2.85
CA PHE A 67 3.73 -1.25 -3.42
C PHE A 67 2.76 -1.29 -4.59
N LEU A 68 3.02 -2.20 -5.53
CA LEU A 68 2.12 -2.39 -6.65
C LEU A 68 0.96 -3.29 -6.25
N ASN A 69 -0.25 -2.78 -6.44
CA ASN A 69 -1.51 -3.47 -6.15
C ASN A 69 -2.24 -3.82 -7.45
N ARG A 70 -3.05 -4.88 -7.44
CA ARG A 70 -3.81 -5.37 -8.60
C ARG A 70 -2.92 -5.59 -9.83
N THR A 71 -1.74 -6.16 -9.64
CA THR A 71 -0.79 -6.35 -10.75
C THR A 71 -1.20 -7.49 -11.68
N VAL A 72 -0.95 -7.27 -12.97
CA VAL A 72 -0.94 -8.34 -13.98
C VAL A 72 0.50 -8.56 -14.40
N SER A 73 1.07 -9.70 -13.98
CA SER A 73 2.47 -10.03 -14.20
C SER A 73 2.81 -10.14 -15.68
N ASN A 74 4.08 -9.94 -16.02
CA ASN A 74 4.62 -10.04 -17.39
C ASN A 74 4.01 -9.07 -18.42
N THR A 75 3.38 -8.00 -17.98
CA THR A 75 2.90 -6.92 -18.85
C THR A 75 3.94 -5.81 -18.99
N LEU A 76 3.93 -5.13 -20.14
CA LEU A 76 4.73 -3.92 -20.35
C LEU A 76 4.38 -2.86 -19.31
N LEU A 77 3.08 -2.68 -19.05
CA LEU A 77 2.55 -1.75 -18.07
C LEU A 77 3.12 -1.98 -16.67
N ASN A 78 3.15 -3.23 -16.18
CA ASN A 78 3.72 -3.52 -14.85
C ASN A 78 5.22 -3.24 -14.80
N ARG A 79 5.96 -3.49 -15.90
CA ARG A 79 7.39 -3.18 -15.97
C ARG A 79 7.65 -1.68 -15.95
N GLU A 80 6.87 -0.90 -16.69
CA GLU A 80 6.99 0.56 -16.72
C GLU A 80 6.64 1.17 -15.37
N ALA A 81 5.56 0.71 -14.72
CA ALA A 81 5.19 1.13 -13.38
C ALA A 81 6.30 0.91 -12.35
N LYS A 82 6.94 -0.27 -12.36
CA LYS A 82 8.10 -0.54 -11.50
C LYS A 82 9.25 0.43 -11.73
N THR A 83 9.58 0.69 -12.99
CA THR A 83 10.67 1.62 -13.35
C THR A 83 10.36 3.03 -12.87
N ALA A 84 9.12 3.50 -13.07
CA ALA A 84 8.68 4.81 -12.61
C ALA A 84 8.78 4.92 -11.08
N LEU A 85 8.24 3.95 -10.34
CA LEU A 85 8.16 4.00 -8.89
C LEU A 85 9.52 3.84 -8.20
N LYS A 86 10.46 3.12 -8.80
CA LYS A 86 11.84 2.99 -8.29
C LYS A 86 12.60 4.32 -8.21
N ASN A 87 12.16 5.35 -8.95
CA ASN A 87 12.80 6.66 -8.91
C ASN A 87 12.49 7.45 -7.63
N TYR A 88 11.47 7.04 -6.86
CA TYR A 88 11.12 7.71 -5.61
C TYR A 88 11.91 7.11 -4.44
N GLN A 89 13.07 7.70 -4.15
CA GLN A 89 13.92 7.25 -3.02
C GLN A 89 13.27 7.51 -1.66
N ASP A 90 12.47 8.58 -1.52
CA ASP A 90 11.82 8.93 -0.26
C ASP A 90 10.70 7.95 0.13
N VAL A 91 10.10 7.28 -0.86
CA VAL A 91 9.00 6.33 -0.67
C VAL A 91 9.34 5.07 -1.45
N PRO A 92 10.21 4.20 -0.89
CA PRO A 92 10.74 3.06 -1.61
C PRO A 92 9.62 2.13 -2.09
N LEU A 93 9.82 1.57 -3.28
CA LEU A 93 8.96 0.52 -3.82
C LEU A 93 9.32 -0.83 -3.17
N LEU A 94 8.36 -1.45 -2.51
CA LEU A 94 8.47 -2.80 -1.97
C LEU A 94 8.64 -3.83 -3.10
N LYS A 95 9.35 -4.91 -2.79
CA LYS A 95 9.58 -6.01 -3.75
C LYS A 95 8.32 -6.85 -3.92
N THR A 96 7.55 -7.01 -2.85
CA THR A 96 6.28 -7.71 -2.88
C THR A 96 5.22 -6.90 -3.63
N GLU A 97 4.51 -7.59 -4.51
CA GLU A 97 3.38 -7.06 -5.27
C GLU A 97 2.12 -7.83 -4.89
N ILE A 98 0.95 -7.20 -4.98
CA ILE A 98 -0.34 -7.86 -4.83
C ILE A 98 -0.95 -8.11 -6.21
N PRO A 99 -0.96 -9.37 -6.71
CA PRO A 99 -1.55 -9.69 -8.01
C PRO A 99 -3.05 -9.46 -8.01
N GLN A 100 -3.59 -9.08 -9.17
CA GLN A 100 -5.03 -9.06 -9.38
C GLN A 100 -5.58 -10.50 -9.34
N ARG A 101 -6.52 -10.73 -8.43
CA ARG A 101 -7.18 -12.02 -8.25
C ARG A 101 -8.67 -11.83 -7.98
N GLN A 102 -9.50 -12.59 -8.67
CA GLN A 102 -10.95 -12.55 -8.51
C GLN A 102 -11.37 -12.90 -7.07
N ILE A 103 -10.69 -13.87 -6.46
CA ILE A 103 -10.96 -14.28 -5.07
C ILE A 103 -10.91 -13.09 -4.10
N ILE A 104 -10.01 -12.11 -4.30
CA ILE A 104 -9.93 -10.91 -3.43
C ILE A 104 -11.13 -9.99 -3.67
N ALA A 105 -11.56 -9.83 -4.92
CA ALA A 105 -12.71 -9.00 -5.27
C ALA A 105 -14.02 -9.56 -4.70
N ASP A 106 -14.15 -10.88 -4.61
CA ASP A 106 -15.37 -11.54 -4.14
C ASP A 106 -15.53 -11.52 -2.62
N LEU A 107 -14.43 -11.37 -1.84
CA LEU A 107 -14.43 -11.41 -0.37
C LEU A 107 -15.43 -10.45 0.27
N MET A 108 -15.48 -9.21 -0.23
CA MET A 108 -16.38 -8.18 0.28
C MET A 108 -17.85 -8.62 0.17
N GLY A 109 -18.25 -9.18 -0.98
CA GLY A 109 -19.61 -9.69 -1.17
C GLY A 109 -19.92 -10.93 -0.33
N GLN A 110 -18.90 -11.63 0.13
CA GLN A 110 -19.02 -12.83 0.97
C GLN A 110 -18.95 -12.52 2.47
N ASN A 111 -18.73 -11.26 2.88
CA ASN A 111 -18.44 -10.88 4.27
C ASN A 111 -17.34 -11.77 4.90
N SER A 112 -16.31 -12.09 4.13
CA SER A 112 -15.19 -12.94 4.57
C SER A 112 -13.86 -12.28 4.26
N THR A 113 -12.80 -12.83 4.84
CA THR A 113 -11.41 -12.44 4.59
C THR A 113 -10.66 -13.57 3.91
N LEU A 114 -9.45 -13.29 3.41
CA LEU A 114 -8.60 -14.34 2.84
C LEU A 114 -8.38 -15.49 3.83
N TRP A 115 -8.16 -15.16 5.11
CA TRP A 115 -7.91 -16.10 6.20
C TRP A 115 -9.05 -17.07 6.50
N ASP A 116 -10.27 -16.73 6.09
CA ASP A 116 -11.43 -17.62 6.23
C ASP A 116 -11.46 -18.72 5.15
N LEU A 117 -10.70 -18.54 4.06
CA LEU A 117 -10.72 -19.41 2.90
C LEU A 117 -9.60 -20.45 2.92
N LYS A 118 -9.93 -21.72 2.63
CA LYS A 118 -8.95 -22.83 2.64
C LYS A 118 -8.23 -23.05 1.30
N SER A 119 -8.52 -22.23 0.29
CA SER A 119 -7.99 -22.45 -1.06
C SER A 119 -6.50 -22.17 -1.15
N LYS A 120 -5.80 -22.85 -2.07
CA LYS A 120 -4.36 -22.61 -2.32
C LYS A 120 -4.08 -21.15 -2.72
N ILE A 121 -5.00 -20.54 -3.48
CA ILE A 121 -4.87 -19.15 -3.94
C ILE A 121 -5.02 -18.19 -2.77
N ALA A 122 -5.97 -18.42 -1.85
CA ALA A 122 -6.15 -17.60 -0.65
C ALA A 122 -4.86 -17.56 0.19
N ARG A 123 -4.30 -18.73 0.51
CA ARG A 123 -3.01 -18.84 1.24
C ARG A 123 -1.86 -18.13 0.54
N GLN A 124 -1.81 -18.18 -0.80
CA GLN A 124 -0.80 -17.45 -1.57
C GLN A 124 -0.98 -15.94 -1.40
N MET A 125 -2.21 -15.44 -1.45
CA MET A 125 -2.50 -14.02 -1.29
C MET A 125 -2.27 -13.53 0.14
N GLU A 126 -2.67 -14.29 1.17
CA GLU A 126 -2.32 -14.02 2.56
C GLU A 126 -0.81 -13.84 2.72
N LYS A 127 -0.03 -14.77 2.16
CA LYS A 127 1.44 -14.68 2.20
C LYS A 127 1.95 -13.39 1.57
N CYS A 128 1.40 -12.97 0.42
CA CYS A 128 1.78 -11.70 -0.20
C CYS A 128 1.47 -10.50 0.73
N TYR A 129 0.31 -10.48 1.40
CA TYR A 129 0.01 -9.41 2.35
C TYR A 129 0.95 -9.43 3.57
N CYS A 130 1.23 -10.60 4.17
CA CYS A 130 2.19 -10.71 5.27
C CYS A 130 3.60 -10.24 4.88
N GLN A 131 4.05 -10.58 3.67
CA GLN A 131 5.36 -10.18 3.17
C GLN A 131 5.52 -8.66 3.04
N LEU A 132 4.44 -7.90 2.79
CA LEU A 132 4.52 -6.42 2.79
C LEU A 132 4.95 -5.89 4.17
N PHE A 133 4.42 -6.46 5.26
CA PHE A 133 4.75 -6.06 6.63
C PHE A 133 6.13 -6.57 7.06
N GLU A 134 6.53 -7.76 6.62
CA GLU A 134 7.87 -8.29 6.87
C GLU A 134 8.95 -7.44 6.19
N GLU A 135 8.71 -6.99 4.95
CA GLU A 135 9.68 -6.17 4.20
C GLU A 135 9.99 -4.83 4.85
N VAL A 136 9.02 -4.21 5.53
CA VAL A 136 9.22 -2.93 6.21
C VAL A 136 9.79 -3.09 7.62
N SER A 137 9.67 -4.28 8.23
CA SER A 137 10.20 -4.54 9.58
C SER A 137 11.70 -4.81 9.61
N ILE A 138 12.31 -5.06 8.43
CA ILE A 138 13.72 -5.44 8.27
C ILE A 138 14.58 -4.26 7.77
N GLY A 139 13.96 -3.13 7.39
CA GLY A 139 14.64 -1.94 6.86
C GLY A 139 14.67 -0.80 7.85
#